data_AF-A0A193LD48-F1
#
_entry.id   AF-A0A193LD48-F1
#
_cell.length_a   1.000
_cell.length_b   1.000
_cell.length_c   1.000
_cell.angle_alpha   90.00
_cell.angle_beta   90.00
_cell.angle_gamma   90.00
#
_symmetry.space_group_name_H-M   'P 1'
#
loop_
_entity.id
_entity.type
_entity.pdbx_description
1 polymer ?
#
loop_
_entity_poly.entity_id
_entity_poly.type
_entity_poly.pdbx_seq_one_letter_code
_entity_poly.pdbx_strand_id
1 'polypeptide(L)'
;MENSTSKRRYFPGGLPEQFGDFVQTIIPVEHEFDVYYIANKLICEVESALAKFDLEILGELPDDLEDFAKRHNFVLADDEIFLEVKDTRHYDCISAREHADRRLDMLQDLFTLFHHKEQIGWQDRTLIRQYCVDSPQMISSTGNAMQRSFDLRADKASQQLNWLLENIALWRDGGFQKFSRIVDLHGICVTNDVPENQLLNLWIALETLVPSSVKRNKVNNIVRSIDPFVRLTYVKRLIDRAVFDLVSWNQQYARKFLSKIPDAKKQPIQIKIKMLRLLADPANEGVRSELYAALLDYHLLRYRIFRLSETFSSPEKLATLIDAHSQRVEWELRRLYRTRNLIVHTGRTPKYIGALIENGHEYLDLVLEEIMELTCGEYNVPSLEQVFEIERLHIQRYEATLHAADTFSGADCDFLYRQHVRRED
;
A
#
# COMPACT_ATOMS: atom_id res chain seq x y z
N MET A 1 -36.87 -18.82 -27.70
CA MET A 1 -36.93 -17.38 -28.04
C MET A 1 -35.51 -16.84 -27.93
N GLU A 2 -35.01 -16.34 -29.04
CA GLU A 2 -33.60 -16.10 -29.35
C GLU A 2 -32.93 -15.10 -28.41
N ASN A 3 -31.77 -15.48 -27.87
CA ASN A 3 -30.87 -14.58 -27.20
C ASN A 3 -30.07 -13.80 -28.24
N SER A 4 -30.32 -12.49 -28.27
CA SER A 4 -29.59 -11.50 -29.06
C SER A 4 -28.10 -11.50 -28.70
N THR A 5 -27.28 -12.09 -29.56
CA THR A 5 -25.82 -11.92 -29.55
C THR A 5 -25.46 -10.48 -29.88
N SER A 6 -25.02 -9.74 -28.86
CA SER A 6 -24.34 -8.45 -28.99
C SER A 6 -23.09 -8.61 -29.87
N LYS A 7 -23.12 -8.04 -31.07
CA LYS A 7 -21.99 -7.97 -32.00
C LYS A 7 -20.87 -7.14 -31.37
N ARG A 8 -19.80 -7.80 -30.92
CA ARG A 8 -18.52 -7.18 -30.56
C ARG A 8 -17.88 -6.56 -31.82
N ARG A 9 -17.94 -5.23 -31.93
CA ARG A 9 -17.13 -4.44 -32.87
C ARG A 9 -15.89 -3.92 -32.14
N TYR A 10 -14.79 -4.66 -32.18
CA TYR A 10 -13.45 -4.10 -31.97
C TYR A 10 -12.47 -4.81 -32.90
N PHE A 11 -11.63 -4.02 -33.57
CA PHE A 11 -10.58 -4.36 -34.55
C PHE A 11 -11.01 -4.51 -36.03
N PRO A 12 -10.79 -3.49 -36.89
CA PRO A 12 -11.04 -3.53 -38.34
C PRO A 12 -9.93 -4.20 -39.16
N GLY A 13 -9.17 -5.10 -38.54
CA GLY A 13 -8.23 -6.02 -39.17
C GLY A 13 -8.09 -7.19 -38.20
N GLY A 14 -8.43 -8.40 -38.61
CA GLY A 14 -8.45 -9.57 -37.73
C GLY A 14 -7.19 -9.64 -36.89
N LEU A 15 -7.35 -9.92 -35.59
CA LEU A 15 -6.20 -10.14 -34.71
C LEU A 15 -5.33 -11.25 -35.32
N PRO A 16 -4.00 -11.13 -35.33
CA PRO A 16 -3.12 -12.22 -35.77
C PRO A 16 -3.51 -13.51 -35.05
N GLU A 17 -3.58 -14.65 -35.73
CA GLU A 17 -3.98 -15.94 -35.12
C GLU A 17 -3.21 -16.21 -33.82
N GLN A 18 -1.91 -15.89 -33.81
CA GLN A 18 -1.04 -16.00 -32.63
C GLN A 18 -1.50 -15.16 -31.42
N PHE A 19 -2.12 -13.99 -31.66
CA PHE A 19 -2.71 -13.18 -30.60
C PHE A 19 -4.04 -13.76 -30.13
N GLY A 20 -4.82 -14.36 -31.03
CA GLY A 20 -6.02 -15.11 -30.67
C GLY A 20 -5.69 -16.28 -29.74
N ASP A 21 -4.69 -17.07 -30.10
CA ASP A 21 -4.21 -18.21 -29.31
C ASP A 21 -3.65 -17.76 -27.95
N PHE A 22 -2.82 -16.70 -27.95
CA PHE A 22 -2.31 -16.13 -26.71
C PHE A 22 -3.44 -15.62 -25.80
N VAL A 23 -4.42 -14.89 -26.35
CA VAL A 23 -5.57 -14.41 -25.59
C VAL A 23 -6.35 -15.59 -25.01
N GLN A 24 -6.57 -16.66 -25.77
CA GLN A 24 -7.20 -17.88 -25.25
C GLN A 24 -6.42 -18.51 -24.09
N THR A 25 -5.09 -18.43 -24.10
CA THR A 25 -4.26 -18.96 -23.01
C THR A 25 -4.31 -18.12 -21.72
N ILE A 26 -4.68 -16.84 -21.81
CA ILE A 26 -4.71 -15.92 -20.65
C ILE A 26 -6.12 -15.53 -20.19
N ILE A 27 -7.17 -15.99 -20.87
CA ILE A 27 -8.55 -15.74 -20.43
C ILE A 27 -8.77 -16.50 -19.11
N PRO A 28 -9.13 -15.80 -18.02
CA PRO A 28 -9.44 -16.47 -16.76
C PRO A 28 -10.73 -17.29 -16.93
N VAL A 29 -10.67 -18.54 -16.49
CA VAL A 29 -11.82 -19.46 -16.46
C VAL A 29 -12.18 -19.74 -15.01
N GLU A 30 -13.48 -19.95 -14.76
CA GLU A 30 -13.94 -20.31 -13.43
C GLU A 30 -13.76 -21.81 -13.18
N HIS A 31 -13.36 -22.14 -11.96
CA HIS A 31 -13.14 -23.49 -11.46
C HIS A 31 -14.05 -23.75 -10.27
N GLU A 32 -14.34 -25.02 -10.02
CA GLU A 32 -15.06 -25.48 -8.83
C GLU A 32 -14.07 -25.80 -7.71
N PHE A 33 -14.41 -25.38 -6.50
CA PHE A 33 -13.62 -25.60 -5.30
C PHE A 33 -14.49 -26.07 -4.13
N ASP A 34 -13.88 -26.91 -3.30
CA ASP A 34 -14.34 -27.19 -1.93
C ASP A 34 -13.35 -26.56 -0.95
N VAL A 35 -13.89 -25.90 0.08
CA VAL A 35 -13.09 -25.15 1.06
C VAL A 35 -13.35 -25.72 2.44
N TYR A 36 -12.29 -26.19 3.10
CA TYR A 36 -12.33 -26.86 4.39
C TYR A 36 -11.65 -26.02 5.48
N TYR A 37 -12.35 -25.84 6.59
CA TYR A 37 -11.91 -25.11 7.77
C TYR A 37 -11.85 -26.02 8.99
N ILE A 38 -11.07 -25.59 9.98
CA ILE A 38 -11.14 -26.08 11.35
C ILE A 38 -11.81 -25.00 12.19
N ALA A 39 -12.94 -25.31 12.80
CA ALA A 39 -13.75 -24.38 13.60
C ALA A 39 -13.91 -24.88 15.04
N ASN A 40 -14.17 -23.97 15.98
CA ASN A 40 -14.50 -24.34 17.35
C ASN A 40 -15.87 -25.06 17.43
N LYS A 41 -16.05 -25.93 18.42
CA LYS A 41 -17.30 -26.69 18.60
C LYS A 41 -18.55 -25.85 18.83
N LEU A 42 -18.40 -24.56 19.14
CA LEU A 42 -19.53 -23.65 19.31
C LEU A 42 -20.41 -23.57 18.05
N ILE A 43 -19.85 -23.79 16.86
CA ILE A 43 -20.61 -23.82 15.61
C ILE A 43 -21.67 -24.94 15.58
N CYS A 44 -21.52 -26.01 16.38
CA CYS A 44 -22.52 -27.08 16.50
C CYS A 44 -23.85 -26.58 17.08
N GLU A 45 -23.85 -25.52 17.89
CA GLU A 45 -25.08 -24.93 18.46
C GLU A 45 -26.00 -24.33 17.38
N VAL A 46 -25.47 -24.09 16.18
CA VAL A 46 -26.20 -23.55 15.03
C VAL A 46 -26.27 -24.53 13.86
N GLU A 47 -26.09 -25.83 14.09
CA GLU A 47 -26.10 -26.88 13.04
C GLU A 47 -27.30 -26.78 12.09
N SER A 48 -28.50 -26.58 12.64
CA SER A 48 -29.74 -26.45 11.85
C SER A 48 -29.77 -25.23 10.90
N ALA A 49 -28.88 -24.25 11.09
CA ALA A 49 -28.76 -23.06 10.26
C ALA A 49 -27.67 -23.17 9.19
N LEU A 50 -26.70 -24.09 9.33
CA LEU A 50 -25.52 -24.18 8.47
C LEU A 50 -25.85 -24.39 6.99
N ALA A 51 -26.84 -25.24 6.71
CA ALA A 51 -27.29 -25.48 5.34
C ALA A 51 -27.80 -24.21 4.61
N LYS A 52 -28.21 -23.16 5.33
CA LYS A 52 -28.62 -21.87 4.73
C LYS A 52 -27.43 -21.03 4.26
N PHE A 53 -26.22 -21.37 4.70
CA PHE A 53 -24.97 -20.73 4.35
C PHE A 53 -24.08 -21.64 3.47
N ASP A 54 -24.64 -22.75 2.97
CA ASP A 54 -23.92 -23.77 2.20
C ASP A 54 -22.71 -24.35 2.99
N LEU A 55 -22.90 -24.53 4.30
CA LEU A 55 -21.94 -25.07 5.25
C LEU A 55 -22.35 -26.46 5.73
N GLU A 56 -21.37 -27.36 5.89
CA GLU A 56 -21.57 -28.70 6.43
C GLU A 56 -20.48 -29.06 7.46
N ILE A 57 -20.89 -29.59 8.61
CA ILE A 57 -19.95 -30.13 9.61
C ILE A 57 -19.50 -31.51 9.14
N LEU A 58 -18.18 -31.74 9.14
CA LEU A 58 -17.59 -33.02 8.81
C LEU A 58 -17.00 -33.68 10.05
N GLY A 59 -17.23 -35.00 10.19
CA GLY A 59 -16.55 -35.81 11.21
C GLY A 59 -15.10 -36.10 10.84
N GLU A 60 -14.84 -36.37 9.57
CA GLU A 60 -13.52 -36.67 9.01
C GLU A 60 -13.36 -35.97 7.65
N LEU A 61 -12.12 -35.70 7.24
CA LEU A 61 -11.83 -35.18 5.91
C LEU A 61 -11.98 -36.29 4.87
N PRO A 62 -12.26 -35.96 3.60
CA PRO A 62 -12.18 -36.92 2.49
C PRO A 62 -10.83 -37.67 2.48
N ASP A 63 -10.88 -38.99 2.21
CA ASP A 63 -9.70 -39.89 2.23
C ASP A 63 -8.52 -39.37 1.40
N ASP A 64 -8.80 -38.71 0.27
CA ASP A 64 -7.81 -38.16 -0.65
C ASP A 64 -7.10 -36.90 -0.12
N LEU A 65 -7.62 -36.28 0.95
CA LEU A 65 -7.10 -35.07 1.56
C LEU A 65 -6.35 -35.31 2.87
N GLU A 66 -6.57 -36.45 3.55
CA GLU A 66 -6.00 -36.71 4.88
C GLU A 66 -4.47 -36.65 4.93
N ASP A 67 -3.81 -37.34 3.99
CA ASP A 67 -2.36 -37.42 3.95
C ASP A 67 -1.73 -36.03 3.75
N PHE A 68 -2.38 -35.19 2.94
CA PHE A 68 -1.95 -33.82 2.73
C PHE A 68 -2.17 -32.96 3.99
N ALA A 69 -3.35 -33.05 4.60
CA ALA A 69 -3.68 -32.33 5.82
C ALA A 69 -2.68 -32.64 6.96
N LYS A 70 -2.35 -33.92 7.17
CA LYS A 70 -1.37 -34.37 8.17
C LYS A 70 0.03 -33.80 7.89
N ARG A 71 0.49 -33.81 6.64
CA ARG A 71 1.81 -33.23 6.25
C ARG A 71 1.89 -31.73 6.48
N HIS A 72 0.76 -31.02 6.38
CA HIS A 72 0.67 -29.58 6.55
C HIS A 72 0.19 -29.14 7.95
N ASN A 73 0.11 -30.07 8.91
CA ASN A 73 -0.34 -29.82 10.29
C ASN A 73 -1.73 -29.17 10.36
N PHE A 74 -2.65 -29.62 9.51
CA PHE A 74 -4.06 -29.29 9.52
C PHE A 74 -4.83 -30.42 10.19
N VAL A 75 -4.84 -30.42 11.52
CA VAL A 75 -5.35 -31.50 12.37
C VAL A 75 -6.16 -30.88 13.49
N LEU A 76 -7.29 -31.50 13.84
CA LEU A 76 -8.19 -31.04 14.91
C LEU A 76 -7.52 -31.12 16.29
N ALA A 77 -7.73 -30.09 17.10
CA ALA A 77 -7.58 -30.16 18.55
C ALA A 77 -8.86 -30.70 19.23
N ASP A 78 -8.79 -30.96 20.55
CA ASP A 78 -9.86 -31.59 21.33
C ASP A 78 -11.22 -30.85 21.27
N ASP A 79 -11.22 -29.54 21.02
CA ASP A 79 -12.42 -28.68 20.99
C ASP A 79 -12.73 -28.09 19.59
N GLU A 80 -12.25 -28.77 18.55
CA GLU A 80 -12.41 -28.34 17.16
C GLU A 80 -13.14 -29.37 16.30
N ILE A 81 -13.68 -28.92 15.17
CA ILE A 81 -14.36 -29.73 14.17
C ILE A 81 -13.98 -29.29 12.75
N PHE A 82 -14.16 -30.18 11.78
CA PHE A 82 -14.04 -29.83 10.37
C PHE A 82 -15.34 -29.20 9.87
N LEU A 83 -15.19 -28.21 8.99
CA LEU A 83 -16.29 -27.52 8.34
C LEU A 83 -16.00 -27.40 6.85
N GLU A 84 -16.95 -27.79 6.01
CA GLU A 84 -16.89 -27.67 4.55
C GLU A 84 -17.81 -26.55 4.08
N VAL A 85 -17.31 -25.72 3.15
CA VAL A 85 -18.11 -24.75 2.41
C VAL A 85 -18.26 -25.26 0.98
N LYS A 86 -19.49 -25.58 0.59
CA LYS A 86 -19.82 -26.16 -0.72
C LYS A 86 -20.07 -25.11 -1.80
N ASP A 87 -20.07 -25.59 -3.04
CA ASP A 87 -20.49 -24.87 -4.24
C ASP A 87 -19.77 -23.53 -4.45
N THR A 88 -18.44 -23.54 -4.40
CA THR A 88 -17.65 -22.34 -4.66
C THR A 88 -17.08 -22.37 -6.08
N ARG A 89 -17.63 -21.52 -6.96
CA ARG A 89 -17.16 -21.37 -8.35
C ARG A 89 -16.46 -20.02 -8.53
N HIS A 90 -15.14 -20.04 -8.70
CA HIS A 90 -14.31 -18.83 -8.72
C HIS A 90 -13.13 -18.95 -9.69
N TYR A 91 -12.39 -17.86 -9.90
CA TYR A 91 -11.24 -17.83 -10.82
C TYR A 91 -9.97 -18.44 -10.22
N ASP A 92 -9.86 -18.44 -8.89
CA ASP A 92 -8.67 -18.86 -8.16
C ASP A 92 -9.00 -19.21 -6.71
N CYS A 93 -8.09 -19.91 -6.03
CA CYS A 93 -8.28 -20.39 -4.67
C CYS A 93 -8.42 -19.27 -3.63
N ILE A 94 -7.81 -18.09 -3.85
CA ILE A 94 -7.92 -16.94 -2.93
C ILE A 94 -9.34 -16.37 -3.03
N SER A 95 -9.84 -16.17 -4.25
CA SER A 95 -11.21 -15.74 -4.50
C SER A 95 -12.25 -16.71 -3.90
N ALA A 96 -12.00 -18.03 -4.00
CA ALA A 96 -12.86 -19.06 -3.40
C ALA A 96 -12.87 -18.97 -1.87
N ARG A 97 -11.69 -18.82 -1.26
CA ARG A 97 -11.57 -18.61 0.18
C ARG A 97 -12.26 -17.32 0.64
N GLU A 98 -12.01 -16.18 0.00
CA GLU A 98 -12.66 -14.91 0.38
C GLU A 98 -14.19 -15.01 0.35
N HIS A 99 -14.74 -15.81 -0.58
CA HIS A 99 -16.17 -16.06 -0.64
C HIS A 99 -16.66 -16.93 0.52
N ALA A 100 -15.90 -17.97 0.87
CA ALA A 100 -16.18 -18.84 2.01
C ALA A 100 -16.06 -18.09 3.35
N ASP A 101 -15.00 -17.29 3.54
CA ASP A 101 -14.79 -16.44 4.72
C ASP A 101 -16.01 -15.52 4.94
N ARG A 102 -16.53 -14.85 3.89
CA ARG A 102 -17.73 -13.99 4.00
C ARG A 102 -18.99 -14.73 4.47
N ARG A 103 -19.15 -16.01 4.13
CA ARG A 103 -20.28 -16.82 4.58
C ARG A 103 -20.14 -17.14 6.08
N LEU A 104 -18.93 -17.50 6.51
CA LEU A 104 -18.61 -17.77 7.91
C LEU A 104 -18.74 -16.51 8.77
N ASP A 105 -18.19 -15.38 8.32
CA ASP A 105 -18.32 -14.07 8.97
C ASP A 105 -19.79 -13.70 9.16
N MET A 106 -20.63 -13.86 8.13
CA MET A 106 -22.05 -13.56 8.24
C MET A 106 -22.76 -14.45 9.27
N LEU A 107 -22.41 -15.74 9.34
CA LEU A 107 -22.96 -16.65 10.35
C LEU A 107 -22.53 -16.23 11.76
N GLN A 108 -21.23 -15.95 11.95
CA GLN A 108 -20.67 -15.50 13.23
C GLN A 108 -21.30 -14.18 13.68
N ASP A 109 -21.46 -13.21 12.78
CA ASP A 109 -22.11 -11.92 13.07
C ASP A 109 -23.56 -12.12 13.52
N LEU A 110 -24.33 -12.95 12.81
CA LEU A 110 -25.71 -13.26 13.18
C LEU A 110 -25.82 -13.99 14.52
N PHE A 111 -24.88 -14.89 14.81
CA PHE A 111 -24.81 -15.54 16.11
C PHE A 111 -24.51 -14.53 17.22
N THR A 112 -23.59 -13.59 16.96
CA THR A 112 -23.13 -12.57 17.91
C THR A 112 -24.26 -11.60 18.31
N LEU A 113 -25.29 -11.41 17.47
CA LEU A 113 -26.52 -10.68 17.83
C LEU A 113 -27.22 -11.25 19.08
N PHE A 114 -27.11 -12.55 19.29
CA PHE A 114 -27.75 -13.26 20.39
C PHE A 114 -26.74 -13.65 21.49
N HIS A 115 -25.48 -13.84 21.14
CA HIS A 115 -24.43 -14.29 22.06
C HIS A 115 -23.19 -13.40 21.99
N HIS A 116 -23.07 -12.45 22.92
CA HIS A 116 -22.08 -11.36 22.85
C HIS A 116 -20.73 -11.70 23.52
N LYS A 117 -20.62 -12.81 24.26
CA LYS A 117 -19.46 -13.14 25.09
C LYS A 117 -18.47 -14.08 24.41
N GLU A 118 -18.98 -15.00 23.61
CA GLU A 118 -18.20 -15.97 22.85
C GLU A 118 -18.59 -15.87 21.39
N GLN A 119 -17.72 -16.33 20.50
CA GLN A 119 -17.94 -16.24 19.07
C GLN A 119 -17.59 -17.56 18.42
N ILE A 120 -18.33 -17.90 17.36
CA ILE A 120 -17.93 -18.95 16.44
C ILE A 120 -16.63 -18.49 15.79
N GLY A 121 -15.61 -19.32 15.83
CA GLY A 121 -14.29 -18.99 15.31
C GLY A 121 -13.67 -20.15 14.57
N TRP A 122 -12.77 -19.84 13.65
CA TRP A 122 -12.05 -20.82 12.85
C TRP A 122 -10.57 -20.47 12.71
N GLN A 123 -9.77 -21.47 12.38
CA GLN A 123 -8.35 -21.28 12.13
C GLN A 123 -8.12 -20.48 10.84
N ASP A 124 -7.05 -19.68 10.83
CA ASP A 124 -6.65 -18.91 9.65
C ASP A 124 -6.19 -19.81 8.48
N ARG A 125 -5.72 -21.03 8.76
CA ARG A 125 -5.33 -21.97 7.70
C ARG A 125 -6.55 -22.67 7.14
N THR A 126 -6.62 -22.76 5.83
CA THR A 126 -7.75 -23.35 5.11
C THR A 126 -7.23 -24.32 4.06
N LEU A 127 -7.81 -25.50 4.02
CA LEU A 127 -7.51 -26.51 3.01
C LEU A 127 -8.49 -26.35 1.85
N ILE A 128 -7.98 -26.25 0.63
CA ILE A 128 -8.79 -26.00 -0.56
C ILE A 128 -8.52 -27.08 -1.60
N ARG A 129 -9.58 -27.71 -2.08
CA ARG A 129 -9.55 -28.65 -3.20
C ARG A 129 -10.05 -27.94 -4.45
N GLN A 130 -9.26 -27.94 -5.52
CA GLN A 130 -9.66 -27.44 -6.83
C GLN A 130 -9.88 -28.63 -7.77
N TYR A 131 -11.09 -28.78 -8.33
CA TYR A 131 -11.45 -30.00 -9.08
C TYR A 131 -10.66 -30.27 -10.36
N CYS A 132 -10.05 -29.25 -10.95
CA CYS A 132 -9.22 -29.38 -12.15
C CYS A 132 -7.71 -29.57 -11.85
N VAL A 133 -7.32 -29.66 -10.58
CA VAL A 133 -5.93 -29.82 -10.15
C VAL A 133 -5.85 -30.96 -9.13
N ASP A 134 -4.98 -31.94 -9.38
CA ASP A 134 -4.89 -33.14 -8.54
C ASP A 134 -4.34 -32.86 -7.13
N SER A 135 -3.63 -31.74 -6.94
CA SER A 135 -3.03 -31.37 -5.65
C SER A 135 -3.87 -30.33 -4.90
N PRO A 136 -4.34 -30.60 -3.67
CA PRO A 136 -4.98 -29.59 -2.83
C PRO A 136 -3.98 -28.52 -2.41
N GLN A 137 -4.50 -27.38 -1.94
CA GLN A 137 -3.71 -26.23 -1.50
C GLN A 137 -4.03 -25.86 -0.06
N MET A 138 -3.01 -25.43 0.68
CA MET A 138 -3.15 -24.84 2.00
C MET A 138 -2.97 -23.32 1.87
N ILE A 139 -4.00 -22.57 2.19
CA ILE A 139 -4.01 -21.10 2.05
C ILE A 139 -4.29 -20.47 3.42
N SER A 140 -3.63 -19.36 3.71
CA SER A 140 -3.89 -18.48 4.87
C SER A 140 -4.64 -17.23 4.41
N SER A 141 -5.23 -16.46 5.34
CA SER A 141 -5.96 -15.24 4.98
C SER A 141 -5.04 -14.29 4.23
N THR A 142 -5.62 -13.52 3.31
CA THR A 142 -4.90 -12.41 2.70
C THR A 142 -4.58 -11.42 3.81
N GLY A 143 -3.29 -11.30 4.16
CA GLY A 143 -2.86 -10.45 5.26
C GLY A 143 -3.42 -9.03 5.17
N ASN A 144 -3.62 -8.45 6.35
CA ASN A 144 -4.18 -7.13 6.58
C ASN A 144 -3.56 -6.07 5.64
N ALA A 145 -4.41 -5.28 4.96
CA ALA A 145 -3.98 -4.28 4.00
C ALA A 145 -3.01 -3.24 4.61
N MET A 146 -3.17 -2.92 5.90
CA MET A 146 -2.28 -2.02 6.65
C MET A 146 -0.87 -2.59 6.85
N GLN A 147 -0.69 -3.92 6.77
CA GLN A 147 0.62 -4.58 6.95
C GLN A 147 1.44 -4.65 5.65
N ARG A 148 0.90 -4.16 4.53
CA ARG A 148 1.56 -4.18 3.22
C ARG A 148 2.45 -2.96 2.97
N SER A 149 2.43 -1.97 3.87
CA SER A 149 3.32 -0.81 3.82
C SER A 149 4.74 -1.17 4.27
N PHE A 150 5.66 -0.21 4.18
CA PHE A 150 7.01 -0.39 4.68
C PHE A 150 7.00 -0.53 6.20
N ASP A 151 7.58 -1.62 6.72
CA ASP A 151 7.67 -1.86 8.15
C ASP A 151 9.13 -1.81 8.64
N LEU A 152 9.32 -1.15 9.77
CA LEU A 152 10.62 -1.05 10.43
C LEU A 152 10.86 -2.27 11.30
N ARG A 153 12.11 -2.72 11.34
CA ARG A 153 12.51 -3.71 12.34
C ARG A 153 12.32 -3.13 13.74
N ALA A 154 11.98 -3.99 14.70
CA ALA A 154 11.68 -3.60 16.08
C ALA A 154 12.75 -2.69 16.72
N ASP A 155 14.04 -2.97 16.48
CA ASP A 155 15.15 -2.14 17.00
C ASP A 155 15.12 -0.71 16.44
N LYS A 156 14.81 -0.55 15.15
CA LYS A 156 14.69 0.75 14.49
C LYS A 156 13.41 1.48 14.86
N ALA A 157 12.29 0.75 14.96
CA ALA A 157 11.03 1.30 15.44
C ALA A 157 11.17 1.84 16.86
N SER A 158 11.81 1.11 17.78
CA SER A 158 12.06 1.58 19.15
C SER A 158 12.96 2.82 19.20
N GLN A 159 14.02 2.88 18.38
CA GLN A 159 14.86 4.08 18.28
C GLN A 159 14.06 5.30 17.83
N GLN A 160 13.19 5.13 16.84
CA GLN A 160 12.37 6.22 16.30
C GLN A 160 11.28 6.67 17.28
N LEU A 161 10.68 5.75 18.03
CA LEU A 161 9.73 6.07 19.09
C LEU A 161 10.39 6.86 20.23
N ASN A 162 11.56 6.43 20.71
CA ASN A 162 12.28 7.16 21.76
C ASN A 162 12.62 8.58 21.30
N TRP A 163 13.14 8.71 20.08
CA TRP A 163 13.45 10.03 19.49
C TRP A 163 12.20 10.91 19.38
N LEU A 164 11.06 10.37 18.93
CA LEU A 164 9.79 11.08 18.88
C LEU A 164 9.39 11.60 20.27
N LEU A 165 9.38 10.73 21.28
CA LEU A 165 8.96 11.09 22.64
C LEU A 165 9.88 12.14 23.29
N GLU A 166 11.19 12.09 23.00
CA GLU A 166 12.18 13.04 23.51
C GLU A 166 12.06 14.42 22.84
N ASN A 167 11.70 14.48 21.56
CA ASN A 167 11.86 15.71 20.75
C ASN A 167 10.54 16.35 20.30
N ILE A 168 9.39 15.67 20.40
CA ILE A 168 8.14 16.18 19.84
C ILE A 168 7.72 17.51 20.47
N ALA A 169 7.53 18.53 19.64
CA ALA A 169 7.13 19.87 20.07
C ALA A 169 5.63 20.04 20.39
N LEU A 170 4.81 19.05 20.02
CA LEU A 170 3.34 19.15 20.03
C LEU A 170 2.69 19.15 21.42
N TRP A 171 3.46 19.00 22.50
CA TRP A 171 2.94 18.95 23.88
C TRP A 171 2.15 20.20 24.31
N ARG A 172 2.29 21.32 23.58
CA ARG A 172 1.63 22.59 23.86
C ARG A 172 0.32 22.72 23.09
N ASP A 173 -0.63 23.46 23.66
CA ASP A 173 -1.86 23.95 22.99
C ASP A 173 -2.77 22.87 22.35
N GLY A 174 -2.77 21.65 22.88
CA GLY A 174 -3.66 20.56 22.42
C GLY A 174 -3.24 19.91 21.10
N GLY A 175 -2.11 20.29 20.51
CA GLY A 175 -1.55 19.67 19.30
C GLY A 175 -1.30 18.17 19.50
N PHE A 176 -0.77 17.79 20.66
CA PHE A 176 -0.55 16.39 21.02
C PHE A 176 -1.84 15.60 21.16
N GLN A 177 -2.95 16.20 21.59
CA GLN A 177 -4.24 15.48 21.69
C GLN A 177 -4.75 15.06 20.32
N LYS A 178 -4.65 15.94 19.31
CA LYS A 178 -4.99 15.61 17.92
C LYS A 178 -4.06 14.52 17.37
N PHE A 179 -2.76 14.66 17.60
CA PHE A 179 -1.76 13.68 17.19
C PHE A 179 -2.02 12.30 17.81
N SER A 180 -2.23 12.24 19.13
CA SER A 180 -2.60 11.03 19.88
C SER A 180 -3.84 10.37 19.30
N ARG A 181 -4.88 11.14 18.96
CA ARG A 181 -6.09 10.60 18.33
C ARG A 181 -5.81 9.97 16.96
N ILE A 182 -4.89 10.53 16.18
CA ILE A 182 -4.50 9.98 14.88
C ILE A 182 -3.71 8.67 15.07
N VAL A 183 -2.80 8.63 16.04
CA VAL A 183 -2.07 7.41 16.44
C VAL A 183 -3.04 6.32 16.89
N ASP A 184 -4.06 6.65 17.69
CA ASP A 184 -5.09 5.70 18.12
C ASP A 184 -5.85 5.13 16.91
N LEU A 185 -6.30 5.98 15.99
CA LEU A 185 -7.03 5.57 14.78
C LEU A 185 -6.17 4.68 13.88
N HIS A 186 -4.89 5.03 13.73
CA HIS A 186 -3.92 4.22 12.99
C HIS A 186 -3.73 2.84 13.64
N GLY A 187 -3.53 2.78 14.96
CA GLY A 187 -3.41 1.54 15.70
C GLY A 187 -4.66 0.64 15.60
N ILE A 188 -5.86 1.24 15.59
CA ILE A 188 -7.11 0.51 15.35
C ILE A 188 -7.10 -0.12 13.95
N CYS A 189 -6.67 0.61 12.91
CA CYS A 189 -6.59 0.05 11.56
C CYS A 189 -5.62 -1.14 11.47
N VAL A 190 -4.46 -1.04 12.14
CA VAL A 190 -3.43 -2.10 12.10
C VAL A 190 -3.88 -3.37 12.83
N THR A 191 -4.66 -3.23 13.91
CA THR A 191 -5.09 -4.36 14.75
C THR A 191 -6.45 -4.94 14.38
N ASN A 192 -7.24 -4.24 13.58
CA ASN A 192 -8.55 -4.68 13.11
C ASN A 192 -8.45 -5.16 11.67
N ASP A 193 -8.92 -6.37 11.37
CA ASP A 193 -8.82 -6.95 10.02
C ASP A 193 -10.05 -6.69 9.13
N VAL A 194 -11.06 -5.95 9.61
CA VAL A 194 -12.27 -5.60 8.85
C VAL A 194 -11.96 -4.41 7.91
N PRO A 195 -11.91 -4.59 6.58
CA PRO A 195 -11.45 -3.56 5.64
C PRO A 195 -12.29 -2.27 5.67
N GLU A 196 -13.59 -2.38 5.88
CA GLU A 196 -14.50 -1.24 6.01
C GLU A 196 -14.10 -0.35 7.18
N ASN A 197 -13.83 -0.96 8.34
CA ASN A 197 -13.42 -0.23 9.54
C ASN A 197 -12.06 0.44 9.35
N GLN A 198 -11.11 -0.24 8.70
CA GLN A 198 -9.81 0.34 8.35
C GLN A 198 -9.98 1.57 7.47
N LEU A 199 -10.76 1.47 6.39
CA LEU A 199 -10.99 2.59 5.47
C LEU A 199 -11.67 3.77 6.18
N LEU A 200 -12.67 3.50 7.02
CA LEU A 200 -13.36 4.53 7.79
C LEU A 200 -12.41 5.24 8.77
N ASN A 201 -11.62 4.49 9.53
CA ASN A 201 -10.69 5.04 10.51
C ASN A 201 -9.53 5.80 9.85
N LEU A 202 -8.99 5.31 8.72
CA LEU A 202 -8.02 6.06 7.90
C LEU A 202 -8.60 7.38 7.41
N TRP A 203 -9.84 7.38 6.91
CA TRP A 203 -10.49 8.61 6.49
C TRP A 203 -10.67 9.60 7.65
N ILE A 204 -11.10 9.12 8.82
CA ILE A 204 -11.26 9.95 10.02
C ILE A 204 -9.90 10.49 10.48
N ALA A 205 -8.83 9.71 10.39
CA ALA A 205 -7.47 10.13 10.71
C ALA A 205 -7.03 11.29 9.80
N LEU A 206 -7.18 11.15 8.48
CA LEU A 206 -6.89 12.21 7.51
C LEU A 206 -7.73 13.48 7.76
N GLU A 207 -9.01 13.31 8.09
CA GLU A 207 -9.90 14.44 8.40
C GLU A 207 -9.51 15.16 9.69
N THR A 208 -9.11 14.42 10.71
CA THR A 208 -8.66 14.95 12.02
C THR A 208 -7.32 15.66 11.90
N LEU A 209 -6.46 15.18 11.00
CA LEU A 209 -5.12 15.68 10.79
C LEU A 209 -5.10 17.06 10.13
N VAL A 210 -5.95 17.28 9.13
CA VAL A 210 -5.91 18.53 8.34
C VAL A 210 -6.57 19.70 9.08
N PRO A 211 -6.03 20.93 8.99
CA PRO A 211 -6.64 22.10 9.60
C PRO A 211 -8.07 22.36 9.09
N SER A 212 -8.99 22.67 10.00
CA SER A 212 -10.38 22.97 9.67
C SER A 212 -10.49 24.19 8.74
N SER A 213 -11.29 24.08 7.68
CA SER A 213 -11.58 25.20 6.77
C SER A 213 -13.08 25.43 6.64
N VAL A 214 -13.57 26.58 7.11
CA VAL A 214 -15.00 26.95 7.08
C VAL A 214 -15.54 27.12 5.65
N LYS A 215 -14.66 27.43 4.68
CA LYS A 215 -15.05 27.78 3.30
C LYS A 215 -15.04 26.61 2.32
N ARG A 216 -14.66 25.40 2.74
CA ARG A 216 -14.39 24.28 1.82
C ARG A 216 -15.16 23.02 2.24
N ASN A 217 -15.59 22.24 1.26
CA ASN A 217 -16.08 20.88 1.56
C ASN A 217 -14.92 20.01 2.08
N LYS A 218 -15.25 19.00 2.89
CA LYS A 218 -14.27 18.19 3.62
C LYS A 218 -13.22 17.55 2.70
N VAL A 219 -13.65 16.93 1.60
CA VAL A 219 -12.74 16.26 0.65
C VAL A 219 -11.78 17.23 -0.02
N ASN A 220 -12.24 18.41 -0.48
CA ASN A 220 -11.35 19.39 -1.11
C ASN A 220 -10.40 20.02 -0.09
N ASN A 221 -10.79 20.11 1.18
CA ASN A 221 -9.88 20.55 2.23
C ASN A 221 -8.74 19.55 2.41
N ILE A 222 -9.06 18.26 2.58
CA ILE A 222 -8.08 17.19 2.74
C ILE A 222 -7.12 17.15 1.54
N VAL A 223 -7.65 17.08 0.31
CA VAL A 223 -6.82 17.03 -0.91
C VAL A 223 -5.84 18.19 -0.96
N ARG A 224 -6.30 19.43 -0.74
CA ARG A 224 -5.43 20.62 -0.80
C ARG A 224 -4.43 20.71 0.35
N SER A 225 -4.77 20.18 1.51
CA SER A 225 -3.88 20.17 2.67
C SER A 225 -2.77 19.14 2.53
N ILE A 226 -3.04 18.00 1.91
CA ILE A 226 -2.06 16.91 1.72
C ILE A 226 -1.14 17.17 0.50
N ASP A 227 -1.63 17.88 -0.51
CA ASP A 227 -0.90 18.11 -1.77
C ASP A 227 0.55 18.64 -1.63
N PRO A 228 0.85 19.64 -0.76
CA PRO A 228 2.23 20.11 -0.54
C PRO A 228 3.18 18.99 -0.12
N PHE A 229 2.75 18.14 0.82
CA PHE A 229 3.55 17.02 1.33
C PHE A 229 3.86 16.01 0.23
N VAL A 230 2.84 15.66 -0.57
CA VAL A 230 2.98 14.73 -1.69
C VAL A 230 3.98 15.25 -2.71
N ARG A 231 3.87 16.52 -3.10
CA ARG A 231 4.76 17.14 -4.09
C ARG A 231 6.20 17.22 -3.60
N LEU A 232 6.41 17.71 -2.37
CA LEU A 232 7.74 17.93 -1.79
C LEU A 232 8.51 16.62 -1.54
N THR A 233 7.80 15.54 -1.20
CA THR A 233 8.45 14.25 -0.90
C THR A 233 8.66 13.38 -2.13
N TYR A 234 7.96 13.63 -3.25
CA TYR A 234 7.95 12.71 -4.37
C TYR A 234 9.33 12.50 -5.02
N VAL A 235 10.10 13.56 -5.24
CA VAL A 235 11.45 13.44 -5.81
C VAL A 235 12.37 12.66 -4.88
N LYS A 236 12.33 12.97 -3.58
CA LYS A 236 13.07 12.22 -2.55
C LYS A 236 12.74 10.73 -2.62
N ARG A 237 11.46 10.36 -2.69
CA ARG A 237 11.01 8.95 -2.79
C ARG A 237 11.52 8.26 -4.05
N LEU A 238 11.50 8.92 -5.20
CA LEU A 238 12.04 8.38 -6.46
C LEU A 238 13.54 8.09 -6.36
N ILE A 239 14.30 9.03 -5.78
CA ILE A 239 15.75 8.87 -5.59
C ILE A 239 16.05 7.79 -4.56
N ASP A 240 15.35 7.78 -3.42
CA ASP A 240 15.51 6.75 -2.38
C ASP A 240 15.27 5.35 -2.94
N ARG A 241 14.20 5.19 -3.72
CA ARG A 241 13.89 3.91 -4.36
C ARG A 241 14.94 3.54 -5.41
N ALA A 242 15.39 4.48 -6.24
CA ALA A 242 16.43 4.22 -7.23
C ALA A 242 17.76 3.80 -6.59
N VAL A 243 18.15 4.41 -5.47
CA VAL A 243 19.33 3.98 -4.69
C VAL A 243 19.11 2.59 -4.11
N PHE A 244 17.96 2.33 -3.50
CA PHE A 244 17.64 1.02 -2.92
C PHE A 244 17.73 -0.09 -3.97
N ASP A 245 17.11 0.10 -5.14
CA ASP A 245 17.12 -0.89 -6.21
C ASP A 245 18.54 -1.12 -6.76
N LEU A 246 19.33 -0.05 -6.92
CA LEU A 246 20.69 -0.15 -7.41
C LEU A 246 21.63 -0.88 -6.43
N VAL A 247 21.48 -0.59 -5.13
CA VAL A 247 22.25 -1.26 -4.07
C VAL A 247 21.82 -2.73 -3.92
N SER A 248 20.52 -3.00 -4.03
CA SER A 248 19.97 -4.36 -3.98
C SER A 248 20.39 -5.20 -5.18
N TRP A 249 20.52 -4.59 -6.36
CA TRP A 249 21.10 -5.22 -7.53
C TRP A 249 22.57 -5.59 -7.29
N ASN A 250 23.41 -4.60 -6.96
CA ASN A 250 24.81 -4.85 -6.64
C ASN A 250 25.43 -3.69 -5.85
N GLN A 251 25.62 -3.90 -4.55
CA GLN A 251 26.16 -2.89 -3.64
C GLN A 251 27.56 -2.39 -4.02
N GLN A 252 28.44 -3.27 -4.53
CA GLN A 252 29.81 -2.88 -4.89
C GLN A 252 29.82 -1.99 -6.14
N TYR A 253 29.05 -2.37 -7.16
CA TYR A 253 28.91 -1.57 -8.38
C TYR A 253 28.19 -0.25 -8.11
N ALA A 254 27.13 -0.26 -7.29
CA ALA A 254 26.44 0.97 -6.87
C ALA A 254 27.42 1.97 -6.25
N ARG A 255 28.26 1.51 -5.30
CA ARG A 255 29.30 2.34 -4.68
C ARG A 255 30.33 2.82 -5.70
N LYS A 256 30.81 1.93 -6.59
CA LYS A 256 31.79 2.25 -7.64
C LYS A 256 31.31 3.37 -8.57
N PHE A 257 30.06 3.34 -9.01
CA PHE A 257 29.52 4.38 -9.90
C PHE A 257 29.26 5.68 -9.14
N LEU A 258 28.67 5.60 -7.95
CA LEU A 258 28.34 6.79 -7.16
C LEU A 258 29.57 7.48 -6.59
N SER A 259 30.68 6.76 -6.34
CA SER A 259 31.94 7.38 -5.93
C SER A 259 32.60 8.22 -7.03
N LYS A 260 32.22 8.05 -8.30
CA LYS A 260 32.69 8.88 -9.41
C LYS A 260 32.05 10.27 -9.42
N ILE A 261 30.98 10.46 -8.66
CA ILE A 261 30.28 11.75 -8.56
C ILE A 261 31.02 12.64 -7.54
N PRO A 262 31.45 13.84 -7.95
CA PRO A 262 32.26 14.71 -7.09
C PRO A 262 31.46 15.17 -5.86
N ASP A 263 32.14 15.17 -4.71
CA ASP A 263 31.65 15.78 -3.49
C ASP A 263 31.58 17.31 -3.65
N ALA A 264 30.55 17.94 -3.08
CA ALA A 264 30.53 19.40 -2.99
C ALA A 264 31.48 19.84 -1.89
N LYS A 265 32.37 20.78 -2.22
CA LYS A 265 33.15 21.55 -1.24
C LYS A 265 33.92 20.67 -0.23
N LYS A 266 34.43 19.49 -0.65
CA LYS A 266 35.23 18.55 0.17
C LYS A 266 34.52 17.96 1.40
N GLN A 267 33.19 18.02 1.47
CA GLN A 267 32.41 17.30 2.47
C GLN A 267 31.73 16.08 1.82
N PRO A 268 31.77 14.90 2.45
CA PRO A 268 31.14 13.72 1.88
C PRO A 268 29.63 13.96 1.76
N ILE A 269 29.11 13.96 0.53
CA ILE A 269 27.66 14.08 0.34
C ILE A 269 27.01 12.70 0.44
N GLN A 270 25.82 12.66 1.04
CA GLN A 270 24.95 11.50 1.08
C GLN A 270 24.79 10.83 -0.31
N ILE A 271 24.82 9.49 -0.32
CA ILE A 271 24.70 8.66 -1.52
C ILE A 271 23.48 9.00 -2.40
N LYS A 272 22.42 9.50 -1.78
CA LYS A 272 21.16 9.89 -2.42
C LYS A 272 21.29 11.15 -3.28
N ILE A 273 22.00 12.17 -2.80
CA ILE A 273 22.32 13.34 -3.63
C ILE A 273 23.28 12.95 -4.76
N LYS A 274 24.26 12.06 -4.51
CA LYS A 274 25.13 11.55 -5.57
C LYS A 274 24.32 10.87 -6.67
N MET A 275 23.29 10.11 -6.31
CA MET A 275 22.37 9.50 -7.27
C MET A 275 21.57 10.56 -8.05
N LEU A 276 21.03 11.58 -7.36
CA LEU A 276 20.34 12.68 -8.03
C LEU A 276 21.24 13.38 -9.05
N ARG A 277 22.48 13.74 -8.67
CA ARG A 277 23.45 14.37 -9.57
C ARG A 277 23.85 13.46 -10.73
N LEU A 278 24.04 12.16 -10.49
CA LEU A 278 24.28 11.19 -11.55
C LEU A 278 23.15 11.21 -12.59
N LEU A 279 21.90 11.36 -12.15
CA LEU A 279 20.73 11.36 -13.03
C LEU A 279 20.48 12.70 -13.72
N ALA A 280 20.65 13.82 -13.00
CA ALA A 280 20.24 15.15 -13.45
C ALA A 280 21.33 15.92 -14.18
N ASP A 281 22.60 15.80 -13.75
CA ASP A 281 23.69 16.64 -14.27
C ASP A 281 24.22 16.08 -15.61
N PRO A 282 24.18 16.85 -16.71
CA PRO A 282 24.72 16.45 -18.00
C PRO A 282 26.20 16.02 -17.94
N ALA A 283 27.01 16.59 -17.05
CA ALA A 283 28.43 16.25 -16.91
C ALA A 283 28.68 14.78 -16.56
N ASN A 284 27.67 14.10 -16.00
CA ASN A 284 27.76 12.69 -15.59
C ASN A 284 27.29 11.69 -16.66
N GLU A 285 27.08 12.11 -17.91
CA GLU A 285 26.60 11.25 -19.00
C GLU A 285 27.50 10.03 -19.25
N GLY A 286 28.82 10.20 -19.17
CA GLY A 286 29.77 9.09 -19.30
C GLY A 286 29.55 8.03 -18.21
N VAL A 287 29.37 8.46 -16.95
CA VAL A 287 29.11 7.55 -15.82
C VAL A 287 27.75 6.86 -15.97
N ARG A 288 26.71 7.58 -16.43
CA ARG A 288 25.40 6.98 -16.73
C ARG A 288 25.50 5.91 -17.81
N SER A 289 26.26 6.18 -18.87
CA SER A 289 26.44 5.24 -19.98
C SER A 289 27.15 3.96 -19.54
N GLU A 290 28.20 4.08 -18.72
CA GLU A 290 28.84 2.91 -18.11
C GLU A 290 27.88 2.12 -17.20
N LEU A 291 27.04 2.81 -16.42
CA LEU A 291 26.03 2.17 -15.58
C LEU A 291 25.00 1.42 -16.43
N TYR A 292 24.51 2.02 -17.53
CA TYR A 292 23.58 1.34 -18.43
C TYR A 292 24.18 0.09 -19.07
N ALA A 293 25.46 0.13 -19.42
CA ALA A 293 26.17 -1.04 -19.93
C ALA A 293 26.30 -2.13 -18.84
N ALA A 294 26.60 -1.75 -17.60
CA ALA A 294 26.74 -2.69 -16.50
C ALA A 294 25.43 -3.37 -16.08
N LEU A 295 24.29 -2.71 -16.27
CA LEU A 295 22.98 -3.25 -15.92
C LEU A 295 22.54 -4.41 -16.84
N LEU A 296 23.16 -4.63 -18.00
CA LEU A 296 22.96 -5.78 -18.89
C LEU A 296 21.49 -6.26 -18.97
N ASP A 297 21.22 -7.45 -18.41
CA ASP A 297 19.94 -8.18 -18.43
C ASP A 297 18.92 -7.67 -17.38
N TYR A 298 19.31 -6.74 -16.51
CA TYR A 298 18.40 -6.07 -15.58
C TYR A 298 17.61 -4.96 -16.29
N HIS A 299 16.86 -5.34 -17.33
CA HIS A 299 16.17 -4.43 -18.25
C HIS A 299 15.21 -3.47 -17.53
N LEU A 300 14.49 -3.93 -16.51
CA LEU A 300 13.56 -3.09 -15.73
C LEU A 300 14.29 -2.02 -14.93
N LEU A 301 15.40 -2.36 -14.27
CA LEU A 301 16.21 -1.40 -13.52
C LEU A 301 16.86 -0.41 -14.48
N ARG A 302 17.45 -0.89 -15.58
CA ARG A 302 18.03 -0.05 -16.64
C ARG A 302 17.02 0.95 -17.19
N TYR A 303 15.82 0.49 -17.53
CA TYR A 303 14.75 1.35 -18.02
C TYR A 303 14.31 2.37 -16.96
N ARG A 304 14.21 1.96 -15.68
CA ARG A 304 13.88 2.89 -14.58
C ARG A 304 14.92 4.00 -14.43
N ILE A 305 16.21 3.67 -14.39
CA ILE A 305 17.29 4.67 -14.29
C ILE A 305 17.27 5.61 -15.51
N PHE A 306 17.12 5.06 -16.73
CA PHE A 306 17.00 5.86 -17.95
C PHE A 306 15.80 6.81 -17.91
N ARG A 307 14.63 6.33 -17.51
CA ARG A 307 13.43 7.16 -17.39
C ARG A 307 13.60 8.28 -16.38
N LEU A 308 14.24 7.99 -15.24
CA LEU A 308 14.57 9.02 -14.26
C LEU A 308 15.54 10.05 -14.84
N SER A 309 16.63 9.65 -15.50
CA SER A 309 17.56 10.61 -16.11
C SER A 309 16.88 11.48 -17.17
N GLU A 310 16.00 10.89 -17.98
CA GLU A 310 15.22 11.64 -18.97
C GLU A 310 14.28 12.66 -18.33
N THR A 311 13.68 12.34 -17.18
CA THR A 311 12.84 13.29 -16.45
C THR A 311 13.66 14.38 -15.77
N PHE A 312 14.79 14.02 -15.16
CA PHE A 312 15.69 14.96 -14.52
C PHE A 312 16.57 15.73 -15.52
N SER A 313 16.40 15.55 -16.83
CA SER A 313 17.13 16.32 -17.84
C SER A 313 16.59 17.74 -18.02
N SER A 314 15.36 18.01 -17.54
CA SER A 314 14.66 19.29 -17.75
C SER A 314 13.76 19.61 -16.55
N PRO A 315 13.83 20.84 -16.01
CA PRO A 315 12.91 21.30 -14.98
C PRO A 315 11.42 21.18 -15.36
N GLU A 316 11.07 21.43 -16.62
CA GLU A 316 9.69 21.31 -17.13
C GLU A 316 9.19 19.85 -17.11
N LYS A 317 10.02 18.90 -17.55
CA LYS A 317 9.69 17.47 -17.48
C LYS A 317 9.47 17.02 -16.04
N LEU A 318 10.30 17.51 -15.12
CA LEU A 318 10.17 17.21 -13.69
C LEU A 318 8.88 17.81 -13.09
N ALA A 319 8.57 19.07 -13.40
CA ALA A 319 7.32 19.71 -12.97
C ALA A 319 6.09 18.91 -13.45
N THR A 320 6.09 18.52 -14.73
CA THR A 320 5.04 17.69 -15.32
C THR A 320 4.89 16.33 -14.61
N LEU A 321 6.01 15.71 -14.23
CA LEU A 321 6.01 14.45 -13.48
C LEU A 321 5.37 14.63 -12.09
N ILE A 322 5.72 15.71 -11.38
CA ILE A 322 5.20 16.05 -10.05
C ILE A 322 3.70 16.34 -10.13
N ASP A 323 3.25 17.15 -11.09
CA ASP A 323 1.84 17.47 -11.30
C ASP A 323 1.01 16.23 -11.62
N ALA A 324 1.52 15.36 -12.49
CA ALA A 324 0.85 14.11 -12.80
C ALA A 324 0.74 13.19 -11.58
N HIS A 325 1.73 13.19 -10.68
CA HIS A 325 1.65 12.44 -9.42
C HIS A 325 0.64 13.04 -8.45
N SER A 326 0.70 14.36 -8.22
CA SER A 326 -0.26 15.11 -7.40
C SER A 326 -1.70 14.84 -7.85
N GLN A 327 -1.96 14.90 -9.17
CA GLN A 327 -3.29 14.61 -9.74
C GLN A 327 -3.73 13.16 -9.48
N ARG A 328 -2.83 12.19 -9.61
CA ARG A 328 -3.15 10.78 -9.29
C ARG A 328 -3.54 10.62 -7.82
N VAL A 329 -2.79 11.23 -6.91
CA VAL A 329 -3.11 11.20 -5.46
C VAL A 329 -4.44 11.89 -5.17
N GLU A 330 -4.74 13.02 -5.81
CA GLU A 330 -6.06 13.65 -5.72
C GLU A 330 -7.18 12.67 -6.13
N TRP A 331 -7.03 11.95 -7.25
CA TRP A 331 -8.03 10.98 -7.70
C TRP A 331 -8.18 9.79 -6.74
N GLU A 332 -7.10 9.33 -6.12
CA GLU A 332 -7.14 8.27 -5.10
C GLU A 332 -7.85 8.77 -3.82
N LEU A 333 -7.51 9.96 -3.30
CA LEU A 333 -8.20 10.54 -2.15
C LEU A 333 -9.69 10.76 -2.40
N ARG A 334 -10.07 11.18 -3.61
CA ARG A 334 -11.49 11.28 -4.01
C ARG A 334 -12.17 9.91 -4.14
N ARG A 335 -11.44 8.85 -4.51
CA ARG A 335 -11.95 7.46 -4.50
C ARG A 335 -12.14 6.94 -3.08
N LEU A 336 -11.21 7.24 -2.18
CA LEU A 336 -11.31 6.93 -0.76
C LEU A 336 -12.57 7.56 -0.17
N TYR A 337 -12.79 8.87 -0.40
CA TYR A 337 -14.00 9.59 0.03
C TYR A 337 -15.30 8.97 -0.49
N ARG A 338 -15.37 8.67 -1.80
CA ARG A 338 -16.56 8.07 -2.42
C ARG A 338 -16.84 6.68 -1.86
N THR A 339 -15.80 5.89 -1.64
CA THR A 339 -15.92 4.54 -1.07
C THR A 339 -16.37 4.59 0.39
N ARG A 340 -15.82 5.50 1.18
CA ARG A 340 -16.30 5.79 2.54
C ARG A 340 -17.79 6.10 2.55
N ASN A 341 -18.25 6.97 1.64
CA ASN A 341 -19.67 7.31 1.55
C ASN A 341 -20.53 6.11 1.08
N LEU A 342 -20.01 5.29 0.16
CA LEU A 342 -20.69 4.08 -0.29
C LEU A 342 -20.91 3.10 0.89
N ILE A 343 -19.87 2.85 1.68
CA ILE A 343 -19.93 1.98 2.86
C ILE A 343 -20.93 2.54 3.87
N VAL A 344 -20.79 3.82 4.26
CA VAL A 344 -21.65 4.44 5.28
C VAL A 344 -23.12 4.51 4.86
N HIS A 345 -23.41 4.80 3.59
CA HIS A 345 -24.78 5.03 3.15
C HIS A 345 -25.49 3.81 2.58
N THR A 346 -24.74 2.81 2.08
CA THR A 346 -25.33 1.64 1.42
C THR A 346 -24.90 0.30 2.00
N GLY A 347 -23.92 0.29 2.91
CA GLY A 347 -23.30 -0.94 3.43
C GLY A 347 -22.53 -1.74 2.37
N ARG A 348 -22.29 -1.16 1.18
CA ARG A 348 -21.63 -1.86 0.07
C ARG A 348 -20.13 -1.61 0.09
N THR A 349 -19.39 -2.69 -0.07
CA THR A 349 -17.93 -2.68 -0.13
C THR A 349 -17.44 -3.06 -1.53
N PRO A 350 -16.59 -2.23 -2.16
CA PRO A 350 -16.00 -2.58 -3.43
C PRO A 350 -14.91 -3.64 -3.26
N LYS A 351 -14.77 -4.54 -4.25
CA LYS A 351 -13.71 -5.58 -4.25
C LYS A 351 -12.28 -5.03 -4.15
N TYR A 352 -12.06 -3.77 -4.56
CA TYR A 352 -10.75 -3.12 -4.53
C TYR A 352 -10.46 -2.37 -3.22
N ILE A 353 -11.26 -2.56 -2.16
CA ILE A 353 -11.12 -1.80 -0.90
C ILE A 353 -9.71 -1.91 -0.29
N GLY A 354 -9.08 -3.10 -0.35
CA GLY A 354 -7.71 -3.31 0.15
C GLY A 354 -6.70 -2.33 -0.47
N ALA A 355 -6.73 -2.16 -1.79
CA ALA A 355 -5.84 -1.21 -2.48
C ALA A 355 -6.11 0.25 -2.09
N LEU A 356 -7.35 0.60 -1.74
CA LEU A 356 -7.66 1.95 -1.22
C LEU A 356 -7.15 2.15 0.20
N ILE A 357 -7.17 1.11 1.03
CA ILE A 357 -6.62 1.13 2.38
C ILE A 357 -5.10 1.31 2.30
N GLU A 358 -4.41 0.51 1.48
CA GLU A 358 -2.97 0.62 1.25
C GLU A 358 -2.58 2.04 0.81
N ASN A 359 -3.27 2.60 -0.20
CA ASN A 359 -3.01 3.96 -0.67
C ASN A 359 -3.32 5.02 0.41
N GLY A 360 -4.45 4.87 1.13
CA GLY A 360 -4.85 5.80 2.18
C GLY A 360 -3.88 5.81 3.35
N HIS A 361 -3.38 4.63 3.73
CA HIS A 361 -2.36 4.43 4.76
C HIS A 361 -1.04 5.08 4.34
N GLU A 362 -0.58 4.83 3.11
CA GLU A 362 0.64 5.46 2.57
C GLU A 362 0.58 6.99 2.61
N TYR A 363 -0.58 7.60 2.30
CA TYR A 363 -0.72 9.06 2.39
C TYR A 363 -0.75 9.58 3.82
N LEU A 364 -1.34 8.81 4.74
CA LEU A 364 -1.33 9.16 6.16
C LEU A 364 0.10 9.10 6.72
N ASP A 365 0.81 8.00 6.47
CA ASP A 365 2.19 7.80 6.92
C ASP A 365 3.11 8.88 6.35
N LEU A 366 2.99 9.20 5.06
CA LEU A 366 3.76 10.27 4.44
C LEU A 366 3.58 11.63 5.15
N VAL A 367 2.35 11.99 5.50
CA VAL A 367 2.09 13.26 6.20
C VAL A 367 2.58 13.19 7.65
N LEU A 368 2.41 12.05 8.32
CA LEU A 368 2.91 11.84 9.68
C LEU A 368 4.43 11.90 9.76
N GLU A 369 5.15 11.32 8.79
CA GLU A 369 6.61 11.40 8.68
C GLU A 369 7.08 12.85 8.59
N GLU A 370 6.49 13.66 7.72
CA GLU A 370 6.86 15.06 7.57
C GLU A 370 6.47 15.91 8.81
N ILE A 371 5.37 15.57 9.48
CA ILE A 371 5.02 16.17 10.77
C ILE A 371 6.08 15.84 11.81
N MET A 372 6.50 14.58 11.92
CA MET A 372 7.55 14.18 12.86
C MET A 372 8.85 14.95 12.57
N GLU A 373 9.26 15.05 11.30
CA GLU A 373 10.49 15.77 10.93
C GLU A 373 10.42 17.27 11.27
N LEU A 374 9.27 17.94 11.06
CA LEU A 374 9.12 19.36 11.42
C LEU A 374 8.94 19.62 12.92
N THR A 375 8.27 18.71 13.64
CA THR A 375 7.97 18.88 15.06
C THR A 375 9.13 18.44 15.96
N CYS A 376 9.91 17.45 15.55
CA CYS A 376 11.04 16.92 16.32
C CYS A 376 12.41 17.40 15.79
N GLY A 377 12.47 17.89 14.55
CA GLY A 377 13.69 18.43 13.94
C GLY A 377 14.01 19.85 14.37
N GLU A 378 14.87 20.51 13.61
CA GLU A 378 15.38 21.86 13.93
C GLU A 378 14.29 22.92 14.07
N TYR A 379 13.21 22.81 13.30
CA TYR A 379 12.10 23.76 13.32
C TYR A 379 11.32 23.76 14.64
N ASN A 380 11.26 22.61 15.34
CA ASN A 380 10.57 22.46 16.64
C ASN A 380 9.15 23.06 16.61
N VAL A 381 8.37 22.70 15.56
CA VAL A 381 7.07 23.34 15.28
C VAL A 381 6.01 22.90 16.30
N PRO A 382 5.45 23.80 17.13
CA PRO A 382 4.60 23.43 18.25
C PRO A 382 3.15 23.05 17.89
N SER A 383 2.69 23.27 16.64
CA SER A 383 1.31 22.93 16.26
C SER A 383 1.19 22.34 14.86
N LEU A 384 0.17 21.49 14.66
CA LEU A 384 -0.13 20.89 13.35
C LEU A 384 -0.47 21.97 12.32
N GLU A 385 -1.23 23.00 12.70
CA GLU A 385 -1.60 24.10 11.81
C GLU A 385 -0.37 24.82 11.26
N GLN A 386 0.67 25.02 12.08
CA GLN A 386 1.93 25.61 11.64
C GLN A 386 2.71 24.68 10.72
N VAL A 387 2.70 23.37 10.96
CA VAL A 387 3.30 22.38 10.06
C VAL A 387 2.71 22.51 8.65
N PHE A 388 1.38 22.49 8.53
CA PHE A 388 0.70 22.62 7.23
C PHE A 388 1.00 23.97 6.53
N GLU A 389 1.15 25.04 7.31
CA GLU A 389 1.52 26.36 6.77
C GLU A 389 2.96 26.39 6.26
N ILE A 390 3.90 25.83 7.03
CA ILE A 390 5.32 25.72 6.64
C ILE A 390 5.45 24.89 5.36
N GLU A 391 4.77 23.75 5.26
CA GLU A 391 4.78 22.92 4.06
C GLU A 391 4.23 23.65 2.84
N ARG A 392 3.20 24.48 3.01
CA ARG A 392 2.69 25.33 1.94
C ARG A 392 3.73 26.33 1.46
N LEU A 393 4.49 26.94 2.37
CA LEU A 393 5.58 27.86 2.01
C LEU A 393 6.75 27.13 1.33
N HIS A 394 7.08 25.92 1.80
CA HIS A 394 8.10 25.08 1.20
C HIS A 394 7.77 24.73 -0.25
N ILE A 395 6.53 24.32 -0.56
CA ILE A 395 6.16 23.98 -1.93
C ILE A 395 6.16 25.21 -2.84
N GLN A 396 5.71 26.36 -2.36
CA GLN A 396 5.78 27.61 -3.13
C GLN A 396 7.23 27.98 -3.49
N ARG A 397 8.15 27.86 -2.54
CA ARG A 397 9.58 28.09 -2.77
C ARG A 397 10.17 27.05 -3.72
N TYR A 398 9.80 25.79 -3.55
CA TYR A 398 10.27 24.69 -4.39
C TYR A 398 9.86 24.90 -5.85
N GLU A 399 8.57 25.18 -6.10
CA GLU A 399 8.04 25.45 -7.43
C GLU A 399 8.66 26.71 -8.05
N ALA A 400 8.80 27.80 -7.29
CA ALA A 400 9.46 29.01 -7.78
C ALA A 400 10.93 28.74 -8.19
N THR A 401 11.65 27.95 -7.41
CA THR A 401 13.05 27.57 -7.71
C THR A 401 13.11 26.66 -8.93
N LEU A 402 12.19 25.70 -9.04
CA LEU A 402 12.10 24.78 -10.18
C LEU A 402 11.77 25.52 -11.49
N HIS A 403 10.83 26.46 -11.47
CA HIS A 403 10.45 27.25 -12.64
C HIS A 403 11.52 28.28 -13.05
N ALA A 404 12.35 28.72 -12.10
CA ALA A 404 13.46 29.63 -12.40
C ALA A 404 14.71 28.90 -12.95
N ALA A 405 14.77 27.57 -12.86
CA ALA A 405 15.87 26.79 -13.38
C ALA A 405 15.71 26.54 -14.89
N ASP A 406 16.75 26.80 -15.66
CA ASP A 406 16.80 26.44 -17.09
C ASP A 406 17.36 25.02 -17.29
N THR A 407 18.37 24.65 -16.49
CA THR A 407 19.03 23.33 -16.52
C THR A 407 19.46 22.93 -15.11
N PHE A 408 19.69 21.64 -14.90
CA PHE A 408 20.24 21.11 -13.65
C PHE A 408 21.74 20.85 -13.83
N SER A 409 22.58 21.43 -12.96
CA SER A 409 24.04 21.22 -13.02
C SER A 409 24.65 21.20 -11.63
N GLY A 410 25.58 20.27 -11.37
CA GLY A 410 26.32 20.20 -10.12
C GLY A 410 25.45 20.25 -8.86
N ALA A 411 25.68 21.27 -8.02
CA ALA A 411 24.94 21.47 -6.77
C ALA A 411 23.58 22.16 -6.97
N ASP A 412 23.32 22.73 -8.14
CA ASP A 412 22.09 23.48 -8.41
C ASP A 412 20.86 22.58 -8.46
N CYS A 413 21.03 21.25 -8.57
CA CYS A 413 19.94 20.30 -8.45
C CYS A 413 19.71 19.79 -7.02
N ASP A 414 20.61 20.05 -6.07
CA ASP A 414 20.52 19.43 -4.74
C ASP A 414 19.24 19.79 -3.99
N PHE A 415 18.68 20.99 -4.24
CA PHE A 415 17.41 21.42 -3.65
C PHE A 415 16.22 20.51 -4.01
N LEU A 416 16.31 19.76 -5.11
CA LEU A 416 15.29 18.79 -5.53
C LEU A 416 15.21 17.63 -4.54
N TYR A 417 16.33 17.27 -3.92
CA TYR A 417 16.34 16.26 -2.88
C TYR A 417 16.11 16.93 -1.53
N ARG A 418 14.86 16.84 -1.05
CA ARG A 418 14.50 17.34 0.27
C ARG A 418 15.33 16.64 1.36
N GLN A 419 16.21 17.38 1.99
CA GLN A 419 16.94 16.93 3.17
C GLN A 419 16.26 17.48 4.42
N HIS A 420 15.95 16.60 5.35
CA HIS A 420 15.65 16.98 6.72
C HIS A 420 16.95 16.97 7.51
N VAL A 421 17.31 18.11 8.09
CA VAL A 421 18.43 18.18 9.03
C VAL A 421 17.88 17.64 10.35
N ARG A 422 18.22 16.40 10.68
CA ARG A 422 18.02 15.89 12.04
C ARG A 422 19.03 16.59 12.92
N ARG A 423 18.62 17.06 14.10
CA ARG A 423 19.58 17.50 15.13
C ARG A 423 20.50 16.31 15.41
N GLU A 424 21.71 16.36 14.87
CA GLU A 424 22.80 15.56 15.38
C GLU A 424 23.27 16.26 16.65
N ASP A 425 23.24 15.54 17.78
CA ASP A 425 23.84 15.98 19.04
C ASP A 425 25.36 16.16 18.93
#